data_AF-H0BS31-F1
#
_entry.id   AF-H0BS31-F1
#
_cell.length_a   1.000
_cell.length_b   1.000
_cell.length_c   1.000
_cell.angle_alpha   90.00
_cell.angle_beta   90.00
_cell.angle_gamma   90.00
#
_symmetry.space_group_name_H-M   'P 1'
#
loop_
_entity.id
_entity.type
_entity.pdbx_description
1 polymer ?
#
loop_
_entity_poly.entity_id
_entity_poly.type
_entity_poly.pdbx_seq_one_letter_code
_entity_poly.pdbx_strand_id
1 'polypeptide(L)'
;MSTDLKPQRKLSATEQAALRVLQEQGGSLIEWRVPETTDKDPVFGTITPGMPVYRKLERQGLVFFTEEDPFDLPGDPLDGFQFSSEIYLTDEGKAVLRSAA
;
A
#
# COMPACT_ATOMS: atom_id res chain seq x y z
N MET A 1 11.85 -9.01 -26.90
CA MET A 1 10.60 -8.78 -26.14
C MET A 1 10.52 -7.30 -25.85
N SER A 2 9.59 -6.60 -26.49
CA SER A 2 9.43 -5.16 -26.33
C SER A 2 8.90 -4.87 -24.93
N THR A 3 9.69 -4.21 -24.09
CA THR A 3 9.19 -3.62 -22.85
C THR A 3 8.40 -2.37 -23.24
N ASP A 4 7.09 -2.54 -23.46
CA ASP A 4 6.14 -1.43 -23.46
C ASP A 4 6.18 -0.77 -22.08
N LEU A 5 7.07 0.21 -21.93
CA LEU A 5 7.07 1.15 -20.83
C LEU A 5 5.76 1.93 -20.93
N LYS A 6 4.73 1.46 -20.22
CA LYS A 6 3.49 2.21 -20.01
C LYS A 6 3.87 3.65 -19.66
N PRO A 7 3.23 4.66 -20.27
CA PRO A 7 3.59 6.06 -20.05
C PRO A 7 3.65 6.32 -18.56
N GLN A 8 4.80 6.82 -18.07
CA GLN A 8 5.01 7.12 -16.66
C GLN A 8 3.93 8.10 -16.20
N ARG A 9 2.88 7.56 -15.58
CA ARG A 9 1.76 8.35 -15.09
C ARG A 9 2.26 9.14 -13.90
N LYS A 10 2.20 10.47 -13.98
CA LYS A 10 2.61 11.34 -12.88
C LYS A 10 1.71 11.05 -11.67
N LEU A 11 2.30 10.54 -10.60
CA LEU A 11 1.58 10.28 -9.35
C LEU A 11 1.07 11.58 -8.75
N SER A 12 -0.11 11.53 -8.15
CA SER A 12 -0.60 12.62 -7.30
C SER A 12 0.21 12.72 -6.01
N ALA A 13 0.14 13.87 -5.33
CA ALA A 13 0.83 14.08 -4.05
C ALA A 13 0.42 13.03 -2.99
N THR A 14 -0.86 12.61 -2.98
CA THR A 14 -1.34 11.58 -2.05
C THR A 14 -0.80 10.19 -2.39
N GLU A 15 -0.70 9.85 -3.67
CA GLU A 15 -0.10 8.57 -4.10
C GLU A 15 1.39 8.52 -3.79
N GLN A 16 2.10 9.62 -4.00
CA GLN A 16 3.52 9.74 -3.61
C GLN A 16 3.69 9.61 -2.10
N ALA A 17 2.82 10.25 -1.31
CA ALA A 17 2.84 10.13 0.15
C ALA A 17 2.62 8.68 0.60
N ALA A 18 1.67 7.96 0.00
CA ALA A 18 1.43 6.54 0.29
C ALA A 18 2.65 5.65 0.04
N LEU A 19 3.29 5.80 -1.12
CA LEU A 19 4.48 5.01 -1.44
C LEU A 19 5.66 5.37 -0.51
N ARG A 20 5.81 6.65 -0.15
CA ARG A 20 6.85 7.09 0.81
C ARG A 20 6.63 6.52 2.20
N VAL A 21 5.39 6.53 2.71
CA VAL A 21 5.05 5.93 4.01
C VAL A 21 5.43 4.45 4.02
N LEU A 22 5.10 3.69 2.98
CA LEU A 22 5.52 2.28 2.88
C LEU A 22 7.04 2.14 2.86
N GLN A 23 7.75 3.00 2.13
CA GLN A 23 9.22 2.96 2.07
C GLN A 23 9.85 3.24 3.45
N GLU A 24 9.33 4.22 4.18
CA GLU A 24 9.80 4.60 5.52
C GLU A 24 9.51 3.51 6.57
N GLN A 25 8.43 2.73 6.40
CA GLN A 25 8.07 1.60 7.26
C GLN A 25 8.80 0.30 6.87
N GLY A 26 9.77 0.33 5.95
CA GLY A 26 10.56 -0.83 5.56
C GLY A 26 10.02 -1.63 4.37
N GLY A 27 8.99 -1.12 3.69
CA GLY A 27 8.43 -1.71 2.48
C GLY A 27 7.02 -2.25 2.62
N SER A 28 6.49 -2.34 3.84
CA SER A 28 5.14 -2.84 4.11
C SER A 28 4.41 -2.12 5.25
N LEU A 29 3.10 -2.31 5.31
CA LEU A 29 2.24 -1.79 6.36
C LEU A 29 1.02 -2.70 6.56
N ILE A 30 0.69 -3.04 7.80
CA ILE A 30 -0.52 -3.82 8.14
C ILE A 30 -1.77 -2.98 7.84
N GLU A 31 -2.77 -3.57 7.17
CA GLU A 31 -3.98 -2.88 6.69
C GLU A 31 -4.70 -2.12 7.80
N TRP A 32 -4.83 -2.69 9.00
CA TRP A 32 -5.46 -2.02 10.14
C TRP A 32 -4.76 -0.71 10.55
N ARG A 33 -3.45 -0.57 10.32
CA ARG A 33 -2.75 0.70 10.64
C ARG A 33 -3.10 1.83 9.67
N VAL A 34 -3.79 1.53 8.58
CA VAL A 34 -4.15 2.51 7.55
C VAL A 34 -5.49 3.15 7.90
N PRO A 35 -5.57 4.49 7.94
CA PRO A 35 -6.84 5.19 8.11
C PRO A 35 -7.83 4.89 6.98
N GLU A 36 -9.13 4.85 7.29
CA GLU A 36 -10.17 4.62 6.27
C GLU A 36 -10.23 5.75 5.23
N THR A 37 -9.90 6.98 5.61
CA THR A 37 -9.94 8.16 4.76
C THR A 37 -8.58 8.85 4.69
N THR A 38 -8.35 9.57 3.59
CA THR A 38 -7.14 10.39 3.47
C THR A 38 -7.34 11.69 4.22
N ASP A 39 -6.37 12.03 5.06
CA ASP A 39 -6.32 13.30 5.77
C ASP A 39 -5.19 14.19 5.24
N LYS A 40 -5.41 15.50 5.30
CA LYS A 40 -4.42 16.51 4.90
C LYS A 40 -4.39 17.59 5.95
N ASP A 41 -3.26 17.68 6.65
CA ASP A 41 -3.03 18.74 7.62
C ASP A 41 -2.86 20.08 6.89
N PRO A 42 -3.75 21.07 7.11
CA PRO A 42 -3.67 22.36 6.43
C PRO A 42 -2.55 23.27 6.94
N VAL A 43 -2.02 23.01 8.14
CA VAL A 43 -0.98 23.81 8.81
C VAL A 43 0.42 23.34 8.39
N PHE A 44 0.65 22.02 8.38
CA PHE A 44 1.96 21.43 8.04
C PHE A 44 2.02 20.86 6.63
N GLY A 45 0.90 20.79 5.92
CA GLY A 45 0.81 20.21 4.57
C GLY A 45 1.03 18.69 4.54
N THR A 46 1.07 18.04 5.70
CA THR A 46 1.27 16.60 5.82
C THR A 46 0.06 15.86 5.27
N ILE A 47 0.30 14.88 4.40
CA ILE A 47 -0.75 14.04 3.84
C ILE A 47 -0.67 12.68 4.51
N THR A 48 -1.73 12.29 5.20
CA THR A 48 -1.90 10.94 5.75
C THR A 48 -2.76 10.13 4.78
N PRO A 49 -2.17 9.19 4.02
CA PRO A 49 -2.88 8.45 2.99
C PRO A 49 -3.84 7.44 3.61
N GLY A 50 -5.09 7.45 3.17
CA GLY A 50 -6.09 6.46 3.60
C GLY A 50 -6.21 5.26 2.66
N MET A 51 -6.99 4.27 3.07
CA MET A 51 -7.20 3.01 2.35
C MET A 51 -7.53 3.15 0.85
N PRO A 52 -8.40 4.10 0.42
CA PRO A 52 -8.74 4.24 -0.99
C PRO A 52 -7.53 4.52 -1.88
N VAL A 53 -6.48 5.16 -1.35
CA VAL A 53 -5.24 5.46 -2.06
C VAL A 53 -4.46 4.18 -2.31
N TYR A 54 -4.31 3.33 -1.28
CA TYR A 54 -3.60 2.05 -1.41
C TYR A 54 -4.33 1.09 -2.35
N ARG A 55 -5.66 0.99 -2.26
CA ARG A 55 -6.47 0.21 -3.22
C ARG A 55 -6.32 0.72 -4.66
N LYS A 56 -6.17 2.04 -4.83
CA LYS A 56 -5.90 2.64 -6.14
C LYS A 56 -4.48 2.30 -6.64
N LEU A 57 -3.48 2.29 -5.76
CA LEU A 57 -2.10 1.91 -6.10
C LEU A 57 -1.97 0.42 -6.42
N GLU A 58 -2.76 -0.43 -5.75
CA GLU A 58 -2.84 -1.87 -6.03
C GLU A 58 -3.33 -2.13 -7.46
N ARG A 59 -4.42 -1.46 -7.88
CA ARG A 59 -4.91 -1.52 -9.27
C ARG A 59 -3.90 -0.99 -10.29
N GLN A 60 -2.92 -0.19 -9.85
CA GLN A 60 -1.83 0.30 -10.69
C GLN A 60 -0.60 -0.63 -10.69
N GLY A 61 -0.59 -1.70 -9.88
CA GLY A 61 0.54 -2.62 -9.73
C GLY A 61 1.72 -2.02 -8.96
N LEU A 62 1.50 -0.94 -8.19
CA LEU A 62 2.55 -0.27 -7.42
C LEU A 62 2.66 -0.77 -5.98
N VAL A 63 1.60 -1.40 -5.49
CA VAL A 63 1.55 -2.15 -4.24
C VAL A 63 0.75 -3.43 -4.45
N PHE A 64 0.82 -4.37 -3.53
CA PHE A 64 -0.10 -5.51 -3.46
C PHE A 64 -0.53 -5.74 -2.02
N PHE A 65 -1.72 -6.33 -1.83
CA PHE A 65 -2.22 -6.75 -0.53
C PHE A 65 -1.99 -8.25 -0.37
N THR A 66 -1.60 -8.72 0.81
CA THR A 66 -1.58 -10.15 1.09
C THR A 66 -2.99 -10.69 1.23
N GLU A 67 -3.18 -11.91 0.75
CA GLU A 67 -4.38 -12.69 1.01
C GLU A 67 -4.12 -13.53 2.26
N GLU A 68 -4.99 -13.44 3.25
CA GLU A 68 -4.90 -14.20 4.49
C GLU A 68 -6.11 -15.12 4.56
N ASP A 69 -5.87 -16.43 4.58
CA ASP A 69 -6.93 -17.42 4.81
C ASP A 69 -7.22 -17.51 6.32
N PRO A 70 -8.48 -17.78 6.72
CA PRO A 70 -8.80 -18.12 8.10
C PRO A 70 -7.98 -19.32 8.58
N PHE A 71 -7.58 -19.28 9.85
CA PHE A 71 -6.94 -20.42 10.49
C PHE A 71 -7.99 -21.47 10.83
N ASP A 72 -8.10 -22.50 10.01
CA ASP A 72 -9.09 -23.56 10.17
C ASP A 72 -8.45 -24.82 10.77
N LEU A 73 -8.54 -24.95 12.10
CA LEU A 73 -8.05 -26.11 12.83
C LEU A 73 -9.03 -26.48 13.96
N PRO A 74 -9.97 -27.42 13.73
CA PRO A 74 -10.99 -27.77 14.71
C PRO A 74 -10.41 -28.18 16.06
N GLY A 75 -10.84 -27.48 17.12
CA GLY A 75 -10.37 -27.72 18.49
C GLY A 75 -9.16 -26.90 18.91
N ASP A 76 -8.60 -26.08 18.01
CA ASP A 76 -7.61 -25.06 18.34
C ASP A 76 -8.30 -23.76 18.83
N PRO A 77 -7.78 -23.05 19.85
CA PRO A 77 -8.32 -21.76 20.28
C PRO A 77 -8.34 -20.66 19.21
N LEU A 78 -7.54 -20.80 18.15
CA LEU A 78 -7.48 -19.87 17.04
C LEU A 78 -8.35 -20.28 15.85
N ASP A 79 -9.13 -21.36 15.95
CA ASP A 79 -10.03 -21.82 14.89
C ASP A 79 -10.98 -20.69 14.44
N GLY A 80 -10.95 -20.37 13.14
CA GLY A 80 -11.67 -19.25 12.52
C GLY A 80 -11.02 -17.87 12.65
N PHE A 81 -9.83 -17.75 13.25
CA PHE A 81 -9.09 -16.48 13.31
C PHE A 81 -8.49 -16.13 11.95
N GLN A 82 -8.67 -14.89 11.49
CA GLN A 82 -8.08 -14.39 10.25
C GLN A 82 -7.08 -13.26 10.56
N PHE A 83 -5.87 -13.38 10.04
CA PHE A 83 -4.87 -12.32 10.14
C PHE A 83 -5.28 -11.12 9.28
N SER A 84 -4.87 -9.91 9.70
CA SER A 84 -5.05 -8.72 8.86
C SER A 84 -4.10 -8.78 7.68
N SER A 85 -4.60 -8.43 6.49
CA SER A 85 -3.76 -8.28 5.31
C SER A 85 -2.66 -7.24 5.53
N GLU A 86 -1.55 -7.43 4.83
CA GLU A 86 -0.47 -6.47 4.75
C GLU A 86 -0.36 -5.88 3.35
N ILE A 87 0.05 -4.61 3.28
CA ILE A 87 0.27 -3.87 2.05
C ILE A 87 1.77 -3.84 1.78
N TYR A 88 2.20 -4.29 0.62
CA TYR A 88 3.62 -4.36 0.24
C TYR A 88 3.93 -3.50 -0.98
N LEU A 89 5.09 -2.84 -0.96
CA LEU A 89 5.66 -2.17 -2.14
C LEU A 89 6.14 -3.18 -3.19
N THR A 90 5.65 -3.04 -4.42
CA THR A 90 6.20 -3.78 -5.56
C THR A 90 7.53 -3.17 -6.03
N ASP A 91 8.24 -3.88 -6.88
CA ASP A 91 9.47 -3.36 -7.48
C ASP A 91 9.19 -2.19 -8.44
N GLU A 92 8.04 -2.20 -9.11
CA GLU A 92 7.53 -1.06 -9.87
C GLU A 92 7.26 0.13 -8.97
N GLY A 93 6.61 -0.05 -7.81
CA GLY A 93 6.40 1.00 -6.82
C GLY A 93 7.73 1.64 -6.35
N LYS A 94 8.72 0.81 -6.04
CA LYS A 94 10.09 1.26 -5.67
C LYS A 94 10.77 1.99 -6.82
N ALA A 95 10.60 1.53 -8.06
CA ALA A 95 11.17 2.19 -9.23
C ALA A 95 10.59 3.59 -9.43
N VAL A 96 9.27 3.75 -9.26
CA VAL A 96 8.60 5.05 -9.37
C VAL A 96 9.11 6.03 -8.30
N LEU A 97 9.26 5.59 -7.05
CA LEU A 97 9.84 6.43 -5.99
C LEU A 97 11.26 6.90 -6.31
N ARG A 98 12.11 6.02 -6.84
CA ARG A 98 13.49 6.35 -7.22
C ARG A 98 13.57 7.35 -8.37
N SER A 99 12.62 7.28 -9.32
CA SER A 99 12.57 8.22 -10.45
C SER A 99 12.00 9.60 -10.10
N ALA A 100 11.39 9.74 -8.92
CA ALA A 100 10.78 10.97 -8.43
C ALA A 100 11.64 11.71 -7.38
N ALA A 101 12.82 11.18 -7.05
CA ALA A 101 13.83 11.79 -6.19
C ALA A 101 14.86 12.54 -7.05
#